data_AF-A0A7L2PLC2-F1
#
_entry.id   AF-A0A7L2PLC2-F1
#
_cell.length_a   1.000
_cell.length_b   1.000
_cell.length_c   1.000
_cell.angle_alpha   90.00
_cell.angle_beta   90.00
_cell.angle_gamma   90.00
#
_symmetry.space_group_name_H-M   'P 1'
#
loop_
_entity.id
_entity.type
_entity.pdbx_description
1 polymer ?
#
loop_
_entity_poly.entity_id
_entity_poly.type
_entity_poly.pdbx_seq_one_letter_code
_entity_poly.pdbx_strand_id
1 'polypeptide(L)'
;KLQTPASFAQSVQELTIALQRTGDPANLNRLRPHLELLANIDPSPDAPPPTWEQLENGLVAVRTVVHGLVDYIQNHSKKGTDQQQ
;
A
#
# COMPACT_ATOMS: atom_id res chain seq x y z
N LYS A 1 19.49 -13.39 -2.54
CA LYS A 1 18.37 -12.43 -2.77
C LYS A 1 17.53 -12.39 -1.49
N LEU A 2 17.20 -11.22 -0.95
CA LEU A 2 16.50 -11.07 0.34
C LEU A 2 14.96 -10.97 0.20
N GLN A 3 14.47 -10.76 -1.03
CA GLN A 3 13.04 -10.67 -1.29
C GLN A 3 12.41 -12.07 -1.30
N THR A 4 11.32 -12.21 -0.56
CA THR A 4 10.48 -13.41 -0.50
C THR A 4 9.04 -13.04 -0.84
N PRO A 5 8.16 -13.99 -1.19
CA PRO A 5 6.74 -13.69 -1.41
C PRO A 5 6.07 -13.01 -0.20
N ALA A 6 6.53 -13.31 1.01
CA ALA A 6 6.02 -12.69 2.24
C ALA A 6 6.51 -11.25 2.47
N SER A 7 7.51 -10.78 1.72
CA SER A 7 8.12 -9.46 1.93
C SER A 7 7.11 -8.33 1.75
N PHE A 8 6.13 -8.46 0.86
CA PHE A 8 5.10 -7.43 0.72
C PHE A 8 4.20 -7.34 1.97
N ALA A 9 3.68 -8.46 2.46
CA ALA A 9 2.87 -8.47 3.69
C ALA A 9 3.65 -7.92 4.90
N GLN A 10 4.96 -8.19 4.99
CA GLN A 10 5.83 -7.60 6.00
C GLN A 10 5.91 -6.08 5.87
N SER A 11 6.10 -5.54 4.67
CA SER A 11 6.12 -4.09 4.44
C SER A 11 4.79 -3.40 4.78
N VAL A 12 3.65 -4.06 4.62
CA VAL A 12 2.34 -3.54 5.05
C VAL A 12 2.25 -3.41 6.57
N GLN A 13 2.80 -4.39 7.30
CA GLN A 13 2.88 -4.34 8.76
C GLN A 13 3.82 -3.22 9.22
N GLU A 14 4.99 -3.08 8.60
CA GLU A 14 5.94 -2.00 8.89
C GLU A 14 5.33 -0.62 8.65
N LEU A 15 4.60 -0.45 7.54
CA LEU A 15 3.84 0.77 7.26
C LEU A 15 2.82 1.04 8.36
N THR A 16 2.06 0.04 8.81
CA THR A 16 1.07 0.19 9.87
C THR A 16 1.73 0.66 11.18
N ILE A 17 2.87 0.09 11.54
CA ILE A 17 3.65 0.51 12.72
C ILE A 17 4.14 1.96 12.56
N ALA A 18 4.63 2.34 11.38
CA ALA A 18 5.06 3.70 11.09
C ALA A 18 3.91 4.71 11.21
N LEU A 19 2.73 4.37 10.69
CA LEU A 19 1.52 5.21 10.78
C LEU A 19 1.04 5.37 12.23
N GLN A 20 1.07 4.31 13.04
CA GLN A 20 0.75 4.39 14.47
C GLN A 20 1.70 5.33 15.23
N ARG A 21 2.99 5.35 14.85
CA ARG A 21 3.99 6.25 15.45
C ARG A 21 3.78 7.72 15.09
N THR A 22 3.29 8.01 13.88
CA THR A 22 3.09 9.38 13.40
C THR A 22 1.67 9.91 13.65
N GLY A 23 0.75 9.05 14.09
CA GLY A 23 -0.66 9.37 14.33
C GLY A 23 -1.55 9.36 13.09
N ASP A 24 -1.01 8.93 11.94
CA ASP A 24 -1.73 8.79 10.66
C ASP A 24 -2.62 9.99 10.24
N PRO A 25 -2.06 11.20 10.08
CA PRO A 25 -2.85 12.40 9.77
C PRO A 25 -3.61 12.33 8.43
N ALA A 26 -3.12 11.52 7.50
CA ALA A 26 -3.73 11.32 6.18
C ALA A 26 -4.69 10.12 6.12
N ASN A 27 -4.94 9.45 7.26
CA ASN A 27 -5.76 8.24 7.36
C ASN A 27 -5.35 7.16 6.33
N LEU A 28 -4.05 6.94 6.15
CA LEU A 28 -3.49 5.92 5.26
C LEU A 28 -3.81 4.50 5.71
N ASN A 29 -4.13 4.29 7.00
CA ASN A 29 -4.55 3.00 7.52
C ASN A 29 -5.81 2.48 6.82
N ARG A 30 -6.63 3.35 6.19
CA ARG A 30 -7.76 2.93 5.33
C ARG A 30 -7.32 2.10 4.11
N LEU A 31 -6.06 2.22 3.67
CA LEU A 31 -5.51 1.48 2.53
C LEU A 31 -5.08 0.06 2.93
N ARG A 32 -4.95 -0.23 4.23
CA ARG A 32 -4.50 -1.51 4.75
C ARG A 32 -5.21 -2.73 4.15
N PRO A 33 -6.56 -2.83 4.15
CA PRO A 33 -7.24 -4.02 3.59
C PRO A 33 -6.96 -4.20 2.09
N HIS A 34 -6.76 -3.10 1.35
CA HIS A 34 -6.41 -3.15 -0.07
C HIS A 34 -4.97 -3.65 -0.26
N LEU A 35 -4.03 -3.21 0.57
CA LEU A 35 -2.65 -3.66 0.56
C LEU A 35 -2.53 -5.13 0.99
N GLU A 36 -3.27 -5.56 2.00
CA GLU A 36 -3.32 -6.96 2.44
C GLU A 36 -3.90 -7.87 1.34
N LEU A 37 -4.94 -7.43 0.64
CA LEU A 37 -5.49 -8.14 -0.52
C LEU A 37 -4.44 -8.32 -1.61
N LEU A 38 -3.73 -7.23 -1.97
CA LEU A 38 -2.69 -7.28 -3.00
C LEU A 38 -1.50 -8.14 -2.58
N ALA A 39 -1.14 -8.14 -1.28
CA ALA A 39 -0.05 -8.95 -0.74
C ALA A 39 -0.39 -10.46 -0.67
N ASN A 40 -1.67 -10.81 -0.69
CA ASN A 40 -2.12 -12.20 -0.68
C ASN A 40 -2.22 -12.83 -2.09
N ILE A 41 -1.95 -12.06 -3.15
CA ILE A 41 -1.90 -12.57 -4.51
C ILE A 41 -0.64 -13.44 -4.66
N ASP A 42 -0.80 -14.68 -5.12
CA ASP A 42 0.32 -15.58 -5.40
C ASP A 42 1.11 -15.06 -6.61
N PRO A 43 2.40 -14.68 -6.44
CA PRO A 43 3.22 -14.19 -7.53
C PRO A 43 3.84 -15.33 -8.38
N SER A 44 3.61 -16.60 -8.02
CA SER A 44 4.15 -17.75 -8.73
C SER A 44 3.64 -17.82 -10.18
N PRO A 45 4.48 -18.19 -11.16
CA PRO A 45 4.00 -18.45 -12.52
C PRO A 45 3.00 -19.62 -12.59
N ASP A 46 3.03 -20.52 -11.59
CA ASP A 46 2.12 -21.66 -11.48
C ASP A 46 0.80 -21.31 -10.76
N ALA A 47 0.60 -20.05 -10.38
CA ALA A 47 -0.61 -19.60 -9.73
C ALA A 47 -1.83 -19.82 -10.65
N PRO A 48 -2.97 -20.28 -10.11
CA PRO A 48 -4.17 -20.44 -10.91
C PRO A 48 -4.64 -19.07 -11.44
N PRO A 49 -5.28 -19.03 -12.63
CA PRO A 49 -5.89 -17.81 -13.14
C PRO A 49 -6.89 -17.24 -12.12
N PRO A 50 -6.95 -15.92 -11.94
CA PRO A 50 -7.89 -15.31 -11.01
C PRO A 50 -9.33 -15.49 -11.53
N THR A 51 -10.28 -15.58 -10.60
CA THR A 51 -11.69 -15.40 -10.93
C THR A 51 -11.96 -13.94 -11.33
N TRP A 52 -13.08 -13.69 -12.02
CA TRP A 52 -13.50 -12.32 -12.36
C TRP A 52 -13.62 -11.42 -11.12
N GLU A 53 -14.12 -11.96 -10.02
CA GLU A 53 -14.23 -11.24 -8.74
C GLU A 53 -12.85 -10.92 -8.15
N GLN A 54 -11.91 -11.88 -8.16
CA GLN A 54 -10.54 -11.63 -7.71
C GLN A 54 -9.85 -10.56 -8.57
N LEU A 55 -10.05 -10.60 -9.89
CA LEU A 55 -9.52 -9.61 -10.81
C LEU A 55 -10.09 -8.22 -10.54
N GLU A 56 -11.41 -8.10 -10.41
CA GLU A 56 -12.07 -6.84 -10.08
C GLU A 56 -11.57 -6.28 -8.75
N ASN A 57 -11.57 -7.09 -7.70
CA ASN A 57 -11.11 -6.69 -6.37
C ASN A 57 -9.64 -6.26 -6.37
N GLY A 58 -8.78 -6.97 -7.11
CA GLY A 58 -7.37 -6.60 -7.27
C GLY A 58 -7.19 -5.26 -7.97
N LEU A 59 -7.95 -5.01 -9.05
CA LEU A 59 -7.89 -3.75 -9.81
C LEU A 59 -8.45 -2.56 -9.01
N VAL A 60 -9.52 -2.77 -8.26
CA VAL A 60 -10.06 -1.75 -7.35
C VAL A 60 -9.07 -1.44 -6.24
N ALA A 61 -8.44 -2.48 -5.65
CA ALA A 61 -7.45 -2.31 -4.60
C ALA A 61 -6.24 -1.50 -5.07
N VAL A 62 -5.65 -1.83 -6.22
CA VAL A 62 -4.48 -1.09 -6.74
C VAL A 62 -4.84 0.35 -7.07
N ARG A 63 -6.02 0.61 -7.67
CA ARG A 63 -6.47 1.97 -7.96
C ARG A 63 -6.59 2.81 -6.68
N THR A 64 -7.22 2.25 -5.64
CA THR A 64 -7.42 2.93 -4.35
C THR A 64 -6.08 3.23 -3.67
N VAL A 65 -5.15 2.28 -3.67
CA VAL A 65 -3.81 2.45 -3.10
C VAL A 65 -3.01 3.52 -3.85
N VAL A 66 -2.99 3.48 -5.18
CA VAL A 66 -2.26 4.48 -5.99
C VAL A 66 -2.85 5.87 -5.80
N HIS A 67 -4.17 6.01 -5.80
CA HIS A 67 -4.83 7.27 -5.51
C HIS A 67 -4.47 7.79 -4.11
N GLY A 68 -4.50 6.92 -3.09
CA GLY A 68 -4.13 7.29 -1.72
C GLY A 68 -2.66 7.73 -1.60
N LEU A 69 -1.76 7.09 -2.34
CA LEU A 69 -0.34 7.48 -2.40
C LEU A 69 -0.18 8.87 -3.02
N VAL A 70 -0.86 9.15 -4.14
CA VAL A 70 -0.81 10.46 -4.80
C VAL A 70 -1.37 11.55 -3.88
N ASP A 71 -2.53 11.30 -3.26
CA ASP A 71 -3.16 12.20 -2.29
C ASP A 71 -2.23 12.52 -1.11
N TYR A 72 -1.59 11.49 -0.54
CA TYR A 72 -0.58 11.68 0.50
C TYR A 72 0.59 12.55 0.04
N ILE A 73 1.15 12.26 -1.13
CA ILE A 73 2.31 13.00 -1.65
C ILE A 73 1.94 14.47 -1.95
N GLN A 74 0.72 14.74 -2.41
CA GLN A 74 0.28 16.09 -2.76
C GLN A 74 -0.09 16.93 -1.54
N ASN A 75 -0.76 16.32 -0.55
CA ASN A 75 -1.38 17.06 0.56
C ASN A 75 -0.63 16.91 1.90
N HIS A 76 0.21 15.88 2.05
CA HIS A 76 0.85 15.55 3.32
C HIS A 76 2.37 15.35 3.23
N SER A 77 2.93 15.13 2.04
CA SER A 77 4.38 15.26 1.85
C SER A 77 4.74 16.73 1.92
N LYS A 78 5.60 17.07 2.88
CA LYS A 78 6.30 18.35 2.91
C LYS A 78 7.14 18.44 1.62
N LYS A 79 6.58 18.96 0.53
CA LYS A 79 7.40 19.59 -0.51
C LYS A 79 8.12 20.71 0.22
N GLY A 80 9.44 20.59 0.36
CA GLY A 80 10.24 21.43 1.23
C GLY A 80 9.83 22.89 1.15
N THR A 81 9.24 23.41 2.23
CA THR A 81 9.46 24.81 2.55
C THR A 81 10.91 24.85 3.04
N ASP A 82 11.81 25.19 2.13
CA ASP A 82 12.94 26.05 2.47
C ASP A 82 12.42 27.14 3.41
N GLN A 83 12.58 26.94 4.71
CA GLN A 83 12.68 28.07 5.62
C GLN A 83 14.16 28.42 5.67
N GLN A 84 14.54 29.30 4.75
CA GLN A 84 15.56 30.30 5.03
C GLN A 84 15.25 30.93 6.39
N GLN A 85 16.14 30.75 7.35
CA GLN A 85 16.54 31.77 8.31
C GLN A 85 17.86 31.39 8.96
#